data_AF-A0A7X3FMU6-F1
#
_entry.id   AF-A0A7X3FMU6-F1
#
_cell.length_a   1.000
_cell.length_b   1.000
_cell.length_c   1.000
_cell.angle_alpha   90.00
_cell.angle_beta   90.00
_cell.angle_gamma   90.00
#
_symmetry.space_group_name_H-M   'P 1'
#
loop_
_entity.id
_entity.type
_entity.pdbx_description
1 polymer ?
#
loop_
_entity_poly.entity_id
_entity_poly.type
_entity_poly.pdbx_seq_one_letter_code
_entity_poly.pdbx_strand_id
1 'polypeptide(L)'
;MRYPEPSSQGGKSLLRFAPLALILVLLATGLLLGWHRYLTLDYLAEIRTTLKAFAADHGWLAVLTYVLVYAIAVSVAFPATWLLTLAGGFLYGIWIGGLLAATGATIGATLLFWAAQTAFGEGLRSRVDGFAGKVAKGFEANAFSYLLALRLAPVFPFAVVN
;
A
#
# COMPACT_ATOMS: atom_id res chain seq x y z
N MET A 1 -43.87 30.89 -7.23
CA MET A 1 -42.42 30.74 -6.91
C MET A 1 -42.30 29.94 -5.62
N ARG A 2 -41.88 28.66 -5.69
CA ARG A 2 -41.51 27.84 -4.52
C ARG A 2 -40.01 27.61 -4.60
N TYR A 3 -39.29 27.95 -3.52
CA TYR A 3 -37.86 27.68 -3.39
C TYR A 3 -37.62 26.16 -3.31
N PRO A 4 -36.54 25.62 -3.90
CA PRO A 4 -36.11 24.26 -3.63
C PRO A 4 -35.40 24.20 -2.26
N GLU A 5 -35.83 23.26 -1.41
CA GLU A 5 -35.17 22.90 -0.16
C GLU A 5 -33.76 22.34 -0.40
N PRO A 6 -32.75 22.70 0.41
CA PRO A 6 -31.43 22.09 0.33
C PRO A 6 -31.49 20.67 0.91
N SER A 7 -31.44 19.66 0.05
CA SER A 7 -31.31 18.26 0.48
C SER A 7 -30.00 18.06 1.27
N SER A 8 -30.14 17.71 2.55
CA SER A 8 -29.06 17.48 3.49
C SER A 8 -28.21 16.25 3.10
N GLN A 9 -27.15 16.44 2.33
CA GLN A 9 -26.15 15.40 2.02
C GLN A 9 -25.06 15.25 3.12
N GLY A 10 -25.37 15.57 4.38
CA GLY A 10 -24.38 15.66 5.46
C GLY A 10 -23.83 14.33 6.00
N GLY A 11 -24.51 13.20 5.79
CA GLY A 11 -24.14 11.92 6.43
C GLY A 11 -23.16 11.02 5.66
N LYS A 12 -23.08 11.15 4.32
CA LYS A 12 -22.29 10.22 3.47
C LYS A 12 -20.87 10.71 3.15
N SER A 13 -20.52 11.94 3.55
CA SER A 13 -19.20 12.52 3.28
C SER A 13 -18.12 12.03 4.26
N LEU A 14 -18.50 11.74 5.51
CA LEU A 14 -17.55 11.29 6.55
C LEU A 14 -17.12 9.83 6.38
N LEU A 15 -18.05 8.95 5.98
CA LEU A 15 -17.76 7.54 5.70
C LEU A 15 -16.76 7.35 4.54
N ARG A 16 -16.63 8.34 3.65
CA ARG A 16 -15.63 8.37 2.57
C ARG A 16 -14.20 8.54 3.09
N PHE A 17 -14.01 9.20 4.23
CA PHE A 17 -12.70 9.32 4.85
C PHE A 17 -12.41 8.18 5.83
N ALA A 18 -13.36 7.28 6.08
CA ALA A 18 -13.19 6.14 6.97
C ALA A 18 -11.95 5.27 6.64
N PRO A 19 -11.65 4.89 5.38
CA PRO A 19 -10.43 4.12 5.09
C PRO A 19 -9.15 4.92 5.35
N LEU A 20 -9.15 6.22 5.03
CA LEU A 20 -7.99 7.09 5.26
C LEU A 20 -7.77 7.34 6.77
N ALA A 21 -8.86 7.55 7.51
CA ALA A 21 -8.86 7.69 8.96
C ALA A 21 -8.44 6.38 9.64
N LEU A 22 -8.87 5.22 9.13
CA LEU A 22 -8.45 3.92 9.64
C LEU A 22 -6.94 3.71 9.47
N ILE A 23 -6.38 4.04 8.30
CA ILE A 23 -4.94 4.00 8.05
C ILE A 23 -4.21 4.95 9.01
N LEU A 24 -4.67 6.20 9.14
CA LEU A 24 -4.08 7.20 10.04
C LEU A 24 -4.13 6.75 11.50
N VAL A 25 -5.25 6.16 11.94
CA VAL A 25 -5.39 5.60 13.29
C VAL A 25 -4.41 4.46 13.48
N LEU A 26 -4.38 3.45 12.60
CA LEU A 26 -3.44 2.32 12.67
C LEU A 26 -1.98 2.78 12.75
N LEU A 27 -1.60 3.77 11.93
CA LEU A 27 -0.26 4.35 11.95
C LEU A 27 0.01 5.08 13.28
N ALA A 28 -0.94 5.89 13.77
CA ALA A 28 -0.82 6.58 15.04
C ALA A 28 -0.71 5.58 16.21
N THR A 29 -1.53 4.53 16.25
CA THR A 29 -1.43 3.48 17.27
C THR A 29 -0.08 2.79 17.19
N GLY A 30 0.38 2.41 16.00
CA GLY A 30 1.70 1.79 15.81
C GLY A 30 2.85 2.67 16.30
N LEU A 31 2.78 3.98 16.04
CA LEU A 31 3.77 4.94 16.52
C LEU A 31 3.76 5.05 18.06
N LEU A 32 2.57 5.13 18.67
CA LEU A 32 2.39 5.16 20.13
C LEU A 32 2.82 3.86 20.81
N LEU A 33 2.61 2.71 20.15
CA LEU A 33 3.07 1.37 20.55
C LEU A 33 4.59 1.18 20.38
N GLY A 34 5.30 2.18 19.86
CA GLY A 34 6.75 2.12 19.71
C GLY A 34 7.24 1.32 18.51
N TRP A 35 6.39 1.04 17.51
CA TRP A 35 6.77 0.28 16.31
C TRP A 35 7.96 0.89 15.57
N HIS A 36 8.14 2.21 15.67
CA HIS A 36 9.31 2.90 15.13
C HIS A 36 10.66 2.31 15.58
N ARG A 37 10.74 1.67 16.75
CA ARG A 37 11.96 1.01 17.24
C ARG A 37 12.27 -0.29 16.50
N TYR A 38 11.21 -1.01 16.12
CA TYR A 38 11.30 -2.29 15.40
C TYR A 38 11.38 -2.10 13.89
N LEU A 39 10.93 -0.95 13.37
CA LEU A 39 10.99 -0.57 11.96
C LEU A 39 12.34 0.05 11.60
N THR A 40 13.44 -0.59 12.02
CA THR A 40 14.81 -0.15 11.75
C THR A 40 15.61 -1.26 11.06
N LEU A 41 16.62 -0.86 10.29
CA LEU A 41 17.56 -1.80 9.68
C LEU A 41 18.34 -2.60 10.73
N ASP A 42 18.71 -1.94 11.83
CA ASP A 42 19.48 -2.55 12.92
C ASP A 42 18.70 -3.69 13.57
N TYR A 43 17.42 -3.46 13.88
CA TYR A 43 16.56 -4.51 14.44
C TYR A 43 16.36 -5.66 13.46
N LEU A 44 16.16 -5.36 12.17
CA LEU A 44 16.04 -6.40 11.13
C LEU A 44 17.32 -7.23 11.01
N ALA A 45 18.49 -6.61 11.16
CA ALA A 45 19.78 -7.30 11.16
C ALA A 45 19.95 -8.18 12.41
N GLU A 46 19.48 -7.72 13.57
CA GLU A 46 19.50 -8.46 14.84
C GLU A 46 18.66 -9.74 14.76
N ILE A 47 17.42 -9.65 14.28
CA ILE A 47 16.51 -10.81 14.20
C ILE A 47 16.79 -11.72 12.99
N ARG A 48 17.75 -11.37 12.12
CA ARG A 48 18.03 -12.06 10.86
C ARG A 48 18.26 -13.56 11.04
N THR A 49 19.02 -13.95 12.05
CA THR A 49 19.34 -15.36 12.34
C THR A 49 18.07 -16.14 12.70
N THR A 50 17.23 -15.56 13.55
CA THR A 50 15.92 -16.12 13.94
C THR A 50 14.98 -16.27 12.75
N LEU A 51 14.87 -15.24 11.89
CA LEU A 51 14.03 -15.32 10.69
C LEU A 51 14.54 -16.38 9.72
N LYS A 52 15.86 -16.52 9.56
CA LYS A 52 16.46 -17.58 8.73
C LYS A 52 16.20 -18.96 9.29
N ALA A 53 16.32 -19.15 10.61
CA ALA A 53 16.00 -20.40 11.26
C ALA A 53 14.51 -20.77 11.07
N PHE A 54 13.61 -19.80 11.29
CA PHE A 54 12.18 -19.99 11.04
C PHE A 54 11.89 -20.39 9.58
N ALA A 55 12.51 -19.70 8.63
CA ALA A 55 12.35 -19.99 7.20
C ALA A 55 12.91 -21.37 6.82
N ALA A 56 14.00 -21.81 7.45
CA ALA A 56 14.56 -23.14 7.25
C ALA A 56 13.66 -24.23 7.83
N ASP A 57 13.11 -24.01 9.03
CA ASP A 57 12.25 -24.99 9.72
C ASP A 57 10.86 -25.13 9.08
N HIS A 58 10.33 -24.06 8.49
CA HIS A 58 8.95 -24.02 8.00
C HIS A 58 8.83 -23.95 6.47
N GLY A 59 9.95 -23.84 5.74
CA GLY A 59 10.04 -23.91 4.28
C GLY A 59 8.95 -23.11 3.55
N TRP A 60 7.99 -23.83 2.96
CA TRP A 60 6.89 -23.24 2.18
C TRP A 60 5.95 -22.35 3.02
N LEU A 61 5.74 -22.68 4.29
CA LEU A 61 4.84 -21.93 5.18
C LEU A 61 5.44 -20.56 5.49
N ALA A 62 6.77 -20.47 5.62
CA ALA A 62 7.46 -19.20 5.77
C ALA A 62 7.31 -18.32 4.52
N VAL A 63 7.40 -18.92 3.32
CA VAL A 63 7.17 -18.21 2.05
C VAL A 63 5.73 -17.68 1.97
N LEU A 64 4.73 -18.52 2.27
CA LEU A 64 3.33 -18.09 2.28
C LEU A 64 3.11 -16.95 3.28
N THR A 65 3.66 -17.09 4.49
CA THR A 65 3.57 -16.07 5.54
C THR A 65 4.17 -14.75 5.08
N TYR A 66 5.37 -14.79 4.48
CA TYR A 66 6.02 -13.61 3.92
C TYR A 66 5.14 -12.91 2.88
N VAL A 67 4.61 -13.65 1.90
CA VAL A 67 3.76 -13.09 0.83
C VAL A 67 2.48 -12.48 1.41
N LEU A 68 1.83 -13.15 2.37
CA LEU A 68 0.62 -12.66 3.03
C LEU A 68 0.88 -11.38 3.83
N VAL A 69 1.92 -11.36 4.65
CA VAL A 69 2.30 -10.17 5.42
C VAL A 69 2.63 -9.01 4.49
N TYR A 70 3.37 -9.27 3.41
CA TYR A 70 3.69 -8.27 2.40
C TYR A 70 2.42 -7.72 1.72
N ALA A 71 1.51 -8.60 1.30
CA ALA A 71 0.25 -8.21 0.66
C ALA A 71 -0.64 -7.37 1.59
N ILE A 72 -0.72 -7.72 2.87
CA ILE A 72 -1.44 -6.93 3.89
C ILE A 72 -0.79 -5.57 4.08
N ALA A 73 0.54 -5.51 4.17
CA ALA A 73 1.26 -4.24 4.32
C ALA A 73 1.03 -3.31 3.11
N VAL A 74 1.03 -3.86 1.89
CA VAL A 74 0.74 -3.08 0.68
C VAL A 74 -0.73 -2.66 0.62
N SER A 75 -1.68 -3.52 1.00
CA SER A 75 -3.10 -3.19 0.91
C SER A 75 -3.52 -2.04 1.83
N VAL A 76 -2.75 -1.76 2.89
CA VAL A 76 -2.97 -0.62 3.79
C VAL A 76 -2.01 0.55 3.53
N ALA A 77 -1.26 0.52 2.42
CA ALA A 77 -0.24 1.52 2.08
C ALA A 77 0.78 1.76 3.21
N PHE A 78 1.24 0.69 3.85
CA PHE A 78 2.13 0.77 5.00
C PHE A 78 3.47 1.44 4.63
N PRO A 79 3.89 2.50 5.35
CA PRO A 79 5.05 3.33 4.95
C PRO A 79 6.39 2.61 5.07
N ALA A 80 6.47 1.53 5.85
CA ALA A 80 7.70 0.77 6.06
C ALA A 80 7.72 -0.59 5.32
N THR A 81 6.99 -0.71 4.22
CA THR A 81 7.03 -1.86 3.30
C THR A 81 8.43 -2.15 2.76
N TRP A 82 9.29 -1.13 2.63
CA TRP A 82 10.68 -1.30 2.22
C TRP A 82 11.48 -2.25 3.14
N LEU A 83 11.18 -2.30 4.45
CA LEU A 83 11.82 -3.25 5.37
C LEU A 83 11.44 -4.69 5.06
N LEU A 84 10.18 -4.92 4.68
CA LEU A 84 9.71 -6.25 4.27
C LEU A 84 10.42 -6.69 2.99
N THR A 85 10.61 -5.78 2.03
CA THR A 85 11.38 -6.07 0.80
C THR A 85 12.81 -6.48 1.13
N LEU A 86 13.48 -5.77 2.05
CA LEU A 86 14.83 -6.11 2.49
C LEU A 86 14.87 -7.43 3.26
N ALA A 87 13.89 -7.69 4.12
CA ALA A 87 13.74 -8.95 4.83
C ALA A 87 13.63 -10.13 3.84
N GLY A 88 12.79 -10.01 2.82
CA GLY A 88 12.66 -11.02 1.75
C GLY A 88 13.98 -11.26 1.01
N GLY A 89 14.72 -10.19 0.70
CA GLY A 89 16.05 -10.29 0.10
C GLY A 89 17.07 -11.00 1.00
N PHE A 90 17.06 -10.75 2.30
CA PHE A 90 17.94 -11.42 3.25
C PHE A 90 17.59 -12.90 3.47
N LEU A 91 16.32 -13.25 3.40
CA LEU A 91 15.82 -14.60 3.65
C LEU A 91 15.95 -15.51 2.43
N TYR A 92 15.53 -15.02 1.27
CA TYR A 92 15.37 -15.84 0.06
C TYR A 92 16.35 -15.43 -1.06
N GLY A 93 17.17 -14.41 -0.84
CA GLY A 93 18.05 -13.83 -1.87
C GLY A 93 17.33 -12.81 -2.74
N ILE A 94 18.09 -12.05 -3.53
CA ILE A 94 17.58 -10.91 -4.31
C ILE A 94 16.51 -11.35 -5.32
N TRP A 95 16.76 -12.44 -6.06
CA TRP A 95 15.86 -12.89 -7.11
C TRP A 95 14.56 -13.49 -6.57
N ILE A 96 14.64 -14.46 -5.67
CA ILE A 96 13.45 -15.12 -5.11
C ILE A 96 12.71 -14.16 -4.17
N GLY A 97 13.43 -13.47 -3.29
CA GLY A 97 12.83 -12.47 -2.39
C GLY A 97 12.15 -11.34 -3.17
N GLY A 98 12.76 -10.88 -4.26
CA GLY A 98 12.18 -9.89 -5.17
C GLY A 98 10.92 -10.40 -5.88
N LEU A 99 10.93 -11.65 -6.37
CA LEU A 99 9.76 -12.27 -6.98
C LEU A 99 8.61 -12.39 -5.97
N LEU A 100 8.89 -12.89 -4.76
CA LEU A 100 7.90 -13.01 -3.69
C LEU A 100 7.34 -11.64 -3.27
N ALA A 101 8.20 -10.62 -3.19
CA ALA A 101 7.78 -9.25 -2.92
C ALA A 101 6.87 -8.71 -4.02
N ALA A 102 7.19 -8.95 -5.29
CA ALA A 102 6.36 -8.54 -6.42
C ALA A 102 5.00 -9.25 -6.43
N THR A 103 4.98 -10.54 -6.09
CA THR A 103 3.73 -11.31 -5.94
C THR A 103 2.88 -10.73 -4.80
N GLY A 104 3.47 -10.50 -3.63
CA GLY A 104 2.80 -9.89 -2.49
C GLY A 104 2.27 -8.49 -2.82
N ALA A 105 3.08 -7.66 -3.49
CA ALA A 105 2.69 -6.32 -3.93
C ALA A 105 1.48 -6.36 -4.87
N THR A 106 1.49 -7.27 -5.85
CA THR A 106 0.39 -7.43 -6.81
C THR A 106 -0.92 -7.83 -6.11
N ILE A 107 -0.84 -8.78 -5.16
CA ILE A 107 -2.00 -9.20 -4.37
C ILE A 107 -2.52 -8.02 -3.53
N GLY A 108 -1.63 -7.36 -2.79
CA GLY A 108 -1.99 -6.23 -1.93
C GLY A 108 -2.60 -5.06 -2.70
N ALA A 109 -2.00 -4.69 -3.84
CA ALA A 109 -2.50 -3.63 -4.71
C ALA A 109 -3.87 -3.99 -5.31
N THR A 110 -4.08 -5.27 -5.68
CA THR A 110 -5.38 -5.74 -6.16
C THR A 110 -6.46 -5.63 -5.09
N LEU A 111 -6.14 -6.00 -3.84
CA LEU A 111 -7.06 -5.86 -2.70
C LEU A 111 -7.38 -4.39 -2.41
N LEU A 112 -6.37 -3.52 -2.41
CA LEU A 112 -6.55 -2.08 -2.23
C LEU A 112 -7.40 -1.48 -3.34
N PHE A 113 -7.14 -1.84 -4.60
CA PHE A 113 -7.94 -1.40 -5.75
C PHE A 113 -9.39 -1.85 -5.62
N TRP A 114 -9.63 -3.10 -5.24
CA TRP A 114 -10.99 -3.61 -5.06
C TRP A 114 -11.73 -2.92 -3.91
N ALA A 115 -11.04 -2.67 -2.80
CA ALA A 115 -11.58 -1.90 -1.67
C ALA A 115 -11.89 -0.44 -2.06
N ALA A 116 -11.01 0.21 -2.81
CA ALA A 116 -11.22 1.58 -3.29
C ALA A 116 -12.37 1.64 -4.31
N GLN A 117 -12.43 0.68 -5.24
CA GLN A 117 -13.47 0.60 -6.26
C GLN A 117 -14.85 0.40 -5.64
N THR A 118 -14.97 -0.45 -4.62
CA THR A 118 -16.24 -0.66 -3.90
C THR A 118 -16.64 0.54 -3.04
N ALA A 119 -15.68 1.22 -2.41
CA ALA A 119 -15.95 2.39 -1.57
C ALA A 119 -16.28 3.67 -2.37
N PHE A 120 -15.71 3.84 -3.57
CA PHE A 120 -15.76 5.10 -4.33
C PHE A 120 -16.26 4.98 -5.77
N GLY A 121 -16.60 3.80 -6.29
CA GLY A 121 -16.80 3.56 -7.73
C GLY A 121 -17.67 4.56 -8.50
N GLU A 122 -18.83 4.97 -7.97
CA GLU A 122 -19.71 5.95 -8.61
C GLU A 122 -19.26 7.41 -8.38
N GLY A 123 -18.68 7.69 -7.22
CA GLY A 123 -18.18 9.02 -6.84
C GLY A 123 -16.83 9.36 -7.48
N LEU A 124 -16.04 8.35 -7.83
CA LEU A 124 -14.74 8.51 -8.47
C LEU A 124 -14.93 8.85 -9.95
N ARG A 125 -15.76 8.09 -10.68
CA ARG A 125 -16.07 8.35 -12.11
C ARG A 125 -16.59 9.76 -12.39
N SER A 126 -17.37 10.33 -11.47
CA SER A 126 -17.90 11.70 -11.57
C SER A 126 -16.91 12.77 -11.11
N ARG A 127 -15.76 12.40 -10.55
CA ARG A 127 -14.74 13.32 -10.01
C ARG A 127 -13.36 13.18 -10.65
N VAL A 128 -13.19 12.32 -11.65
CA VAL A 128 -11.95 12.23 -12.43
C VAL A 128 -11.86 13.38 -13.45
N ASP A 129 -12.09 14.61 -13.01
CA ASP A 129 -11.88 15.82 -13.81
C ASP A 129 -10.59 16.53 -13.41
N GLY A 130 -10.00 17.29 -14.34
CA GLY A 130 -8.77 18.04 -14.10
C GLY A 130 -7.50 17.17 -14.07
N PHE A 131 -6.69 17.29 -13.02
CA PHE A 131 -5.38 16.64 -12.94
C PHE A 131 -5.48 15.11 -12.91
N ALA A 132 -6.42 14.55 -12.14
CA ALA A 132 -6.62 13.10 -12.06
C ALA A 132 -6.99 12.48 -13.42
N GLY A 133 -7.81 13.17 -14.22
CA GLY A 133 -8.18 12.72 -15.57
C GLY A 133 -7.01 12.79 -16.56
N LYS A 134 -6.14 13.81 -16.44
CA LYS A 134 -4.91 13.89 -17.23
C LYS A 134 -3.93 12.77 -16.88
N VAL A 135 -3.78 12.47 -15.59
CA VAL A 135 -2.95 11.36 -15.10
C VAL A 135 -3.47 10.04 -15.65
N ALA A 136 -4.78 9.77 -15.54
CA ALA A 136 -5.40 8.55 -16.05
C ALA A 136 -5.20 8.38 -17.57
N LYS A 137 -5.44 9.43 -18.36
CA LYS A 137 -5.22 9.40 -19.83
C LYS A 137 -3.75 9.18 -20.20
N GLY A 138 -2.82 9.82 -19.49
CA GLY A 138 -1.39 9.61 -19.71
C GLY A 138 -0.95 8.18 -19.41
N PHE A 139 -1.53 7.59 -18.35
CA PHE A 139 -1.32 6.19 -18.00
C PHE A 139 -1.90 5.23 -19.04
N GLU A 140 -3.12 5.49 -19.54
CA GLU A 140 -3.76 4.67 -20.58
C GLU A 140 -2.99 4.69 -21.90
N ALA A 141 -2.44 5.84 -22.27
CA ALA A 141 -1.67 5.99 -23.51
C ALA A 141 -0.32 5.26 -23.46
N ASN A 142 0.43 5.39 -22.36
CA ASN A 142 1.76 4.78 -22.21
C ASN A 142 2.09 4.48 -20.74
N ALA A 143 1.50 3.43 -20.18
CA ALA A 143 1.65 3.06 -18.76
C ALA A 143 3.12 2.91 -18.34
N PHE A 144 3.96 2.28 -19.18
CA PHE A 144 5.39 2.08 -18.85
C PHE A 144 6.14 3.41 -18.73
N SER A 145 6.08 4.27 -19.75
CA SER A 145 6.75 5.57 -19.73
C SER A 145 6.22 6.47 -18.63
N TYR A 146 4.91 6.39 -18.35
CA TYR A 146 4.28 7.15 -17.28
C TYR A 146 4.73 6.70 -15.89
N LEU A 147 4.75 5.39 -15.64
CA LEU A 147 5.28 4.80 -14.41
C LEU A 147 6.77 5.10 -14.22
N LEU A 148 7.55 5.05 -15.31
CA LEU A 148 8.98 5.37 -15.28
C LEU A 148 9.19 6.84 -14.92
N ALA A 149 8.45 7.75 -15.54
CA ALA A 149 8.49 9.18 -15.21
C ALA A 149 8.09 9.43 -13.75
N LEU A 150 7.05 8.75 -13.26
CA LEU A 150 6.60 8.88 -11.87
C LEU A 150 7.66 8.36 -10.87
N ARG A 151 8.31 7.24 -11.17
CA ARG A 151 9.40 6.68 -10.34
C ARG A 151 10.67 7.53 -10.34
N LEU A 152 10.96 8.19 -11.45
CA LEU A 152 12.14 9.06 -11.57
C LEU A 152 11.90 10.46 -11.01
N ALA A 153 10.64 10.89 -10.87
CA ALA A 153 10.27 12.18 -10.31
C ALA A 153 10.39 12.14 -8.77
N PRO A 154 11.40 12.79 -8.15
CA PRO A 154 11.62 12.75 -6.70
C PRO A 154 10.59 13.57 -5.90
N VAL A 155 9.63 14.18 -6.60
CA VAL A 155 8.67 15.15 -6.04
C VAL A 155 7.53 14.46 -5.29
N PHE A 156 7.27 13.18 -5.57
CA PHE A 156 6.16 12.44 -4.97
C PHE A 156 6.61 11.61 -3.75
N PRO A 157 5.80 11.58 -2.67
CA PRO A 157 6.06 10.70 -1.54
C PRO A 157 6.09 9.22 -2.00
N PHE A 158 6.98 8.41 -1.43
CA PHE A 158 7.14 7.00 -1.80
C PHE A 158 5.83 6.19 -1.75
N ALA A 159 4.94 6.52 -0.81
CA ALA A 159 3.63 5.89 -0.66
C ALA A 159 2.64 6.23 -1.79
N VAL A 160 2.85 7.33 -2.52
CA VAL A 160 2.00 7.73 -3.67
C VAL A 160 2.44 6.99 -4.95
N VAL A 161 3.69 6.56 -5.01
CA VAL A 161 4.30 5.91 -6.19
C VAL A 161 4.14 4.38 -6.16
N ASN A 162 3.90 3.78 -4.98
CA ASN A 162 3.79 2.33 -4.79
C ASN A 162 2.35 1.86 -4.57
#